data_AF-A0A3C1RJA5-F1
#
_entry.id   AF-A0A3C1RJA5-F1
#
_cell.length_a   1.000
_cell.length_b   1.000
_cell.length_c   1.000
_cell.angle_alpha   90.00
_cell.angle_beta   90.00
_cell.angle_gamma   90.00
#
_symmetry.space_group_name_H-M   'P 1'
#
loop_
_entity.id
_entity.type
_entity.pdbx_description
1 polymer ?
#
loop_
_entity_poly.entity_id
_entity_poly.type
_entity_poly.pdbx_seq_one_letter_code
_entity_poly.pdbx_strand_id
1 'polypeptide(L)'
;MAKSVDEFNKKRLRSSNITVVISIALVLFLLGLMGLILINAQKYSDYIKEQLVVNAYFDENYDAKDSVKIAKMEAEVFKEIQTLAPVKKATYITREMASKEAKKAMGIDTDALFEENIF
;
A
#
# COMPACT_ATOMS: atom_id res chain seq x y z
N MET A 1 7.30 -5.11 -67.90
CA MET A 1 7.89 -4.29 -66.82
C MET A 1 6.86 -3.56 -65.95
N ALA A 2 5.65 -3.22 -66.43
CA ALA A 2 4.63 -2.53 -65.61
C ALA A 2 4.02 -3.38 -64.46
N LYS A 3 3.75 -4.68 -64.69
CA LYS A 3 3.12 -5.56 -63.68
C LYS A 3 3.88 -5.71 -62.35
N SER A 4 5.22 -5.64 -62.36
CA SER A 4 6.03 -5.80 -61.15
C SER A 4 6.01 -4.57 -60.23
N VAL A 5 5.85 -3.38 -60.82
CA VAL A 5 5.78 -2.12 -60.08
C VAL A 5 4.43 -2.00 -59.36
N ASP A 6 3.34 -2.41 -60.01
CA ASP A 6 2.00 -2.43 -59.40
C ASP A 6 1.91 -3.45 -58.26
N GLU A 7 2.44 -4.66 -58.44
CA GLU A 7 2.51 -5.69 -57.39
C GLU A 7 3.33 -5.22 -56.18
N PHE A 8 4.48 -4.58 -56.41
CA PHE A 8 5.31 -4.01 -55.34
C PHE A 8 4.60 -2.88 -54.58
N ASN A 9 3.95 -1.95 -55.29
CA ASN A 9 3.17 -0.89 -54.68
C ASN A 9 1.98 -1.45 -53.87
N LYS A 10 1.29 -2.46 -54.39
CA LYS A 10 0.17 -3.12 -53.69
C LYS A 10 0.59 -3.84 -52.42
N LYS A 11 1.77 -4.48 -52.41
CA LYS A 11 2.35 -5.12 -51.22
C LYS A 11 2.76 -4.08 -50.16
N ARG A 12 3.38 -2.97 -50.59
CA ARG A 12 3.74 -1.84 -49.72
C ARG A 12 2.52 -1.16 -49.10
N LEU A 13 1.47 -0.94 -49.87
CA LEU A 13 0.19 -0.36 -49.40
C LEU A 13 -0.50 -1.24 -48.36
N ARG A 14 -0.52 -2.57 -48.57
CA ARG A 14 -1.06 -3.52 -47.59
C ARG A 14 -0.24 -3.55 -46.29
N SER A 15 1.08 -3.58 -46.39
CA SER A 15 1.99 -3.50 -45.24
C SER A 15 1.75 -2.22 -44.43
N SER A 16 1.65 -1.07 -45.10
CA SER A 16 1.41 0.22 -44.45
C SER A 16 0.08 0.26 -43.72
N ASN A 17 -1.00 -0.24 -44.35
CA ASN A 17 -2.31 -0.25 -43.73
C ASN A 17 -2.36 -1.20 -42.51
N ILE A 18 -1.68 -2.34 -42.56
CA ILE A 18 -1.59 -3.26 -41.42
C ILE A 18 -0.86 -2.60 -40.24
N THR A 19 0.27 -1.93 -40.49
CA THR A 19 1.01 -1.21 -39.43
C THR A 19 0.18 -0.09 -38.81
N VAL A 20 -0.56 0.66 -39.62
CA VAL A 20 -1.47 1.71 -39.14
C VAL A 20 -2.59 1.12 -38.26
N VAL A 21 -3.20 0.02 -38.68
CA VAL A 21 -4.25 -0.67 -37.90
C VAL A 21 -3.71 -1.16 -36.56
N ILE A 22 -2.51 -1.76 -36.54
CA ILE A 22 -1.86 -2.21 -35.30
C ILE A 22 -1.61 -1.03 -34.37
N SER A 23 -1.13 0.10 -34.91
CA SER A 23 -0.89 1.32 -34.12
C SER A 23 -2.17 1.84 -33.48
N ILE A 24 -3.27 1.93 -34.24
CA ILE A 24 -4.57 2.40 -33.73
C ILE A 24 -5.11 1.43 -32.69
N ALA A 25 -5.03 0.12 -32.94
CA ALA A 25 -5.47 -0.90 -32.00
C ALA A 25 -4.72 -0.80 -30.66
N LEU A 26 -3.41 -0.55 -30.69
CA LEU A 26 -2.59 -0.42 -29.50
C LEU A 26 -2.95 0.84 -28.69
N VAL A 27 -3.21 1.95 -29.37
CA VAL A 27 -3.70 3.19 -28.72
C VAL A 27 -5.08 2.97 -28.11
N LEU A 28 -6.02 2.37 -28.83
CA LEU A 28 -7.37 2.08 -28.31
C LEU A 28 -7.33 1.08 -27.15
N PHE A 29 -6.43 0.11 -27.20
CA PHE A 29 -6.20 -0.84 -26.11
C PHE A 29 -5.72 -0.12 -24.84
N LEU A 30 -4.73 0.77 -24.96
CA LEU A 30 -4.25 1.60 -23.84
C LEU A 30 -5.38 2.48 -23.27
N LEU A 31 -6.18 3.12 -24.12
CA LEU A 31 -7.33 3.92 -23.69
C LEU A 31 -8.38 3.05 -22.98
N GLY A 32 -8.62 1.83 -23.46
CA GLY A 32 -9.51 0.86 -22.81
C GLY A 32 -9.02 0.47 -21.42
N LEU A 33 -7.71 0.20 -21.28
CA LEU A 33 -7.10 -0.07 -19.97
C LEU A 33 -7.23 1.14 -19.03
N MET A 34 -6.97 2.35 -19.51
CA MET A 34 -7.20 3.57 -18.72
C MET A 34 -8.66 3.70 -18.29
N GLY A 35 -9.62 3.41 -19.18
CA GLY A 35 -11.03 3.38 -18.85
C GLY A 35 -11.37 2.40 -17.72
N LEU A 36 -10.82 1.18 -17.77
CA LEU A 36 -10.99 0.17 -16.71
C LEU A 36 -10.42 0.64 -15.36
N ILE A 37 -9.24 1.27 -15.38
CA ILE A 37 -8.61 1.84 -14.19
C ILE A 37 -9.49 2.94 -13.61
N LEU A 38 -10.00 3.87 -14.43
CA LEU A 38 -10.87 4.95 -13.97
C LEU A 38 -12.17 4.43 -13.34
N ILE A 39 -12.81 3.43 -13.94
CA ILE A 39 -14.03 2.80 -13.39
C ILE A 39 -13.75 2.15 -12.03
N ASN A 40 -12.55 1.59 -11.83
CA ASN A 40 -12.15 0.93 -10.59
C ASN A 40 -11.25 1.79 -9.69
N ALA A 41 -11.08 3.09 -9.99
CA ALA A 41 -10.07 3.93 -9.34
C ALA A 41 -10.34 4.09 -7.85
N GLN A 42 -11.62 4.11 -7.45
CA GLN A 42 -12.01 4.21 -6.04
C GLN A 42 -11.53 2.99 -5.24
N LYS A 43 -11.74 1.76 -5.75
CA LYS A 43 -11.25 0.54 -5.09
C LYS A 43 -9.73 0.52 -4.98
N TYR A 44 -9.03 1.01 -5.99
CA TYR A 44 -7.58 1.11 -5.96
C TYR A 44 -7.11 2.16 -4.94
N SER A 45 -7.78 3.32 -4.89
CA SER A 45 -7.50 4.35 -3.89
C SER A 45 -7.72 3.84 -2.47
N ASP A 46 -8.84 3.16 -2.24
CA ASP A 46 -9.19 2.60 -0.94
C ASP A 46 -8.20 1.49 -0.53
N TYR A 47 -7.79 0.63 -1.47
CA TYR A 47 -6.74 -0.38 -1.21
C TYR A 47 -5.43 0.25 -0.73
N ILE A 48 -4.95 1.32 -1.39
CA ILE A 48 -3.72 2.01 -0.97
C ILE A 48 -3.90 2.67 0.40
N LYS A 49 -5.05 3.30 0.66
CA LYS A 49 -5.34 3.92 1.97
C LYS A 49 -5.36 2.89 3.10
N GLU A 50 -5.87 1.70 2.84
CA GLU A 50 -5.95 0.62 3.84
C GLU A 50 -4.59 -0.01 4.18
N GLN A 51 -3.59 0.14 3.32
CA GLN A 51 -2.23 -0.33 3.61
C GLN A 51 -1.41 0.66 4.43
N LEU A 52 -1.90 1.89 4.66
CA LEU A 52 -1.22 2.86 5.51
C LEU A 52 -1.34 2.45 6.98
N VAL A 53 -0.20 2.06 7.57
CA VAL A 53 -0.07 1.77 9.00
C VAL A 53 0.59 2.97 9.67
N VAL A 54 -0.07 3.51 10.69
CA VAL A 54 0.46 4.59 11.54
C VAL A 54 0.68 4.05 12.94
N ASN A 55 1.89 4.19 13.45
CA ASN A 55 2.24 3.81 14.83
C ASN A 55 2.22 5.06 15.70
N ALA A 56 1.44 5.03 16.77
CA ALA A 56 1.42 6.06 17.81
C ALA A 56 1.97 5.47 19.10
N TYR A 57 2.81 6.24 19.79
CA TYR A 57 3.50 5.81 21.01
C TYR A 57 3.00 6.67 22.18
N PHE A 58 2.81 6.03 23.33
CA PHE A 58 2.60 6.73 24.59
C PHE A 58 3.95 7.16 25.16
N ASP A 59 3.96 8.23 25.97
CA ASP A 59 5.17 8.67 26.64
C ASP A 59 5.63 7.60 27.65
N GLU A 60 6.94 7.45 27.84
CA GLU A 60 7.53 6.44 28.73
C GLU A 60 7.73 6.99 30.16
N ASN A 61 7.56 8.29 30.38
CA ASN A 61 7.85 8.97 31.64
C ASN A 61 6.77 8.78 32.72
N TYR A 62 6.55 7.54 33.17
CA TYR A 62 5.58 7.27 34.23
C TYR A 62 6.13 6.37 35.35
N ASP A 63 5.84 6.77 36.60
CA ASP A 63 6.19 6.04 37.81
C ASP A 63 5.29 4.80 37.96
N ALA A 64 5.88 3.63 38.27
CA ALA A 64 5.17 2.34 38.34
C ALA A 64 4.00 2.34 39.34
N LYS A 65 3.96 3.28 40.28
CA LYS A 65 2.84 3.44 41.23
C LYS A 65 1.54 3.93 40.58
N ASP A 66 1.59 4.54 39.39
CA ASP A 66 0.42 5.05 38.68
C ASP A 66 -0.06 4.11 37.55
N SER A 67 0.47 2.89 37.46
CA SER A 67 0.16 1.87 36.44
C SER A 67 -1.34 1.72 36.13
N VAL A 68 -2.20 1.74 37.17
CA VAL A 68 -3.65 1.58 37.01
C VAL A 68 -4.31 2.81 36.37
N LYS A 69 -3.80 4.02 36.63
CA LYS A 69 -4.30 5.25 36.01
C LYS A 69 -3.86 5.35 34.55
N ILE A 70 -2.62 4.95 34.27
CA ILE A 70 -2.05 4.95 32.93
C ILE A 70 -2.79 3.96 32.03
N ALA A 71 -3.00 2.73 32.49
CA ALA A 71 -3.77 1.74 31.73
C ALA A 71 -5.20 2.20 31.40
N LYS A 72 -5.82 2.99 32.30
CA LYS A 72 -7.13 3.60 32.03
C LYS A 72 -7.05 4.72 30.98
N MET A 73 -6.04 5.59 31.07
CA MET A 73 -5.80 6.65 30.09
C MET A 73 -5.49 6.08 28.71
N GLU A 74 -4.61 5.09 28.62
CA GLU A 74 -4.28 4.39 27.37
C GLU A 74 -5.52 3.74 26.74
N ALA A 75 -6.37 3.10 27.55
CA ALA A 75 -7.61 2.50 27.08
C ALA A 75 -8.62 3.56 26.59
N GLU A 76 -8.70 4.72 27.23
CA GLU A 76 -9.58 5.82 26.83
C GLU A 76 -9.12 6.45 25.52
N VAL A 77 -7.83 6.77 25.40
CA VAL A 77 -7.22 7.30 24.16
C VAL A 77 -7.37 6.28 23.02
N PHE A 78 -7.12 5.00 23.28
CA PHE A 78 -7.32 3.94 22.29
C PHE A 78 -8.76 3.88 21.79
N LYS A 79 -9.75 4.02 22.70
CA LYS A 79 -11.16 4.06 22.34
C LYS A 79 -11.49 5.30 21.50
N GLU A 80 -10.96 6.47 21.84
CA GLU A 80 -11.15 7.68 21.04
C GLU A 80 -10.61 7.49 19.62
N ILE A 81 -9.39 6.96 19.49
CA ILE A 81 -8.76 6.66 18.20
C ILE A 81 -9.60 5.69 17.37
N GLN A 82 -10.18 4.66 17.98
CA GLN A 82 -11.08 3.72 17.28
C GLN A 82 -12.33 4.38 16.71
N THR A 83 -12.82 5.45 17.34
CA THR A 83 -14.04 6.14 16.90
C THR A 83 -13.79 7.17 15.80
N LEU A 84 -12.52 7.46 15.49
CA LEU A 84 -12.17 8.41 14.44
C LEU A 84 -12.58 7.85 13.06
N ALA A 85 -13.30 8.66 12.29
CA ALA A 85 -13.75 8.31 10.93
C ALA A 85 -12.64 7.82 9.96
N PRO A 86 -11.39 8.35 9.98
CA PRO A 86 -10.33 7.83 9.10
C PRO A 86 -9.70 6.51 9.56
N VAL A 87 -10.04 5.99 10.75
CA VAL A 87 -9.40 4.79 11.31
C VAL A 87 -10.22 3.54 10.97
N LYS A 88 -9.68 2.68 10.10
CA LYS A 88 -10.32 1.40 9.74
C LYS A 88 -10.11 0.31 10.82
N LYS A 89 -8.93 0.26 11.41
CA LYS A 89 -8.55 -0.70 12.46
C LYS A 89 -7.50 -0.06 13.37
N ALA A 90 -7.72 -0.14 14.67
CA ALA A 90 -6.71 0.18 15.68
C ALA A 90 -6.35 -1.08 16.46
N THR A 91 -5.08 -1.24 16.84
CA THR A 91 -4.61 -2.36 17.67
C THR A 91 -3.80 -1.78 18.81
N TYR A 92 -4.14 -2.17 20.04
CA TYR A 92 -3.38 -1.79 21.21
C TYR A 92 -2.21 -2.78 21.38
N ILE A 93 -1.00 -2.26 21.53
CA ILE A 93 0.22 -3.04 21.68
C ILE A 93 0.81 -2.71 23.05
N THR A 94 1.01 -3.73 23.88
CA THR A 94 1.64 -3.57 25.20
C THR A 94 3.16 -3.46 25.06
N ARG A 95 3.85 -2.98 26.09
CA ARG A 95 5.31 -2.85 26.15
C ARG A 95 6.05 -4.15 25.82
N GLU A 96 5.54 -5.28 26.31
CA GLU A 96 6.11 -6.60 26.05
C GLU A 96 5.92 -7.02 24.59
N MET A 97 4.76 -6.71 24.00
CA MET A 97 4.47 -7.00 22.59
C MET A 97 5.31 -6.12 21.66
N ALA A 98 5.46 -4.83 21.99
CA ALA A 98 6.31 -3.89 21.25
C ALA A 98 7.78 -4.36 21.27
N SER A 99 8.26 -4.79 22.42
CA SER A 99 9.61 -5.36 22.58
C SER A 99 9.82 -6.61 21.72
N LYS A 100 8.83 -7.52 21.67
CA LYS A 100 8.88 -8.72 20.80
C LYS A 100 8.85 -8.37 19.31
N GLU A 101 8.01 -7.43 18.90
CA GLU A 101 7.92 -7.00 17.50
C GLU A 101 9.21 -6.30 17.04
N ALA A 102 9.80 -5.47 17.88
CA ALA A 102 11.09 -4.84 17.62
C ALA A 102 12.23 -5.87 17.51
N LYS A 103 12.33 -6.82 18.45
CA LYS A 103 13.30 -7.93 18.38
C LYS A 103 13.16 -8.71 17.07
N LYS A 104 11.93 -9.06 16.69
CA LYS A 104 11.62 -9.76 15.44
C LYS A 104 12.00 -8.94 14.19
N ALA A 105 11.67 -7.64 14.18
CA ALA A 105 12.00 -6.76 13.06
C ALA A 105 13.52 -6.57 12.89
N MET A 106 14.27 -6.58 14.00
CA MET A 106 15.73 -6.50 13.99
C MET A 106 16.42 -7.84 13.70
N GLY A 107 15.69 -8.96 13.72
CA GLY A 107 16.26 -10.30 13.51
C GLY A 107 17.19 -10.76 14.64
N ILE A 108 17.02 -10.20 15.84
CA ILE A 108 17.86 -10.47 17.00
C ILE A 108 17.03 -11.28 18.01
N ASP A 109 17.43 -12.52 18.24
CA ASP A 109 16.76 -13.45 19.19
C ASP A 109 17.45 -13.49 20.57
N THR A 110 18.41 -12.60 20.81
CA THR A 110 19.21 -12.60 22.03
C THR A 110 18.69 -11.58 23.05
N ASP A 111 18.22 -12.09 24.19
CA ASP A 111 17.85 -11.30 25.38
C ASP A 111 19.04 -10.57 26.05
N ALA A 112 20.26 -10.80 25.56
CA ALA A 112 21.48 -10.18 26.08
C ALA A 112 21.69 -8.73 25.62
N LEU A 113 21.03 -8.29 24.54
CA LEU A 113 21.23 -6.97 23.94
C LEU A 113 20.14 -5.95 24.25
N PHE A 114 19.00 -6.39 24.81
CA PHE A 114 17.85 -5.54 25.10
C PHE A 114 17.28 -5.90 26.47
N GLU A 115 17.04 -4.89 27.32
CA GLU A 115 16.29 -5.06 28.57
C GLU A 115 14.85 -5.54 28.28
N GLU A 116 14.18 -6.14 29.26
CA GLU A 116 12.88 -6.81 29.07
C GLU A 116 11.75 -5.86 28.63
N ASN A 117 11.93 -4.53 28.80
CA ASN A 117 10.97 -3.49 28.43
C ASN A 117 11.70 -2.24 27.90
N ILE A 118 12.16 -2.30 26.65
CA ILE A 118 12.78 -1.15 25.97
C ILE A 118 11.77 -0.15 25.39
N PHE A 119 10.46 -0.41 25.61
CA PHE A 119 9.30 0.40 25.24
C PHE A 119 8.31 0.39 26.40
#